data_AF-A0AAN6SWW5-F1
#
_entry.id   AF-A0AAN6SWW5-F1
#
_cell.length_a   1.000
_cell.length_b   1.000
_cell.length_c   1.000
_cell.angle_alpha   90.00
_cell.angle_beta   90.00
_cell.angle_gamma   90.00
#
_symmetry.space_group_name_H-M   'P 1'
#
loop_
_entity.id
_entity.type
_entity.pdbx_description
1 polymer ?
#
loop_
_entity_poly.entity_id
_entity_poly.type
_entity_poly.pdbx_seq_one_letter_code
_entity_poly.pdbx_strand_id
1 'polypeptide(L)'
;MQARGIGNLYLETVDLYSFSYPEGHQFTNANHEVKNHSIATIESSSQMFQYPDGTWYPIFTGCLSFGAPDPVQEFAGGPESVNGSMIPWALKSSREIASSSFGMHYGSGAPSAKVPGSLVFGGYDRKRVVGNVLSIDGHLSTTVTLKDISIRVIQGSSPFSPASSDAATTIPNLLAQGNASISTTGFPVLIDPCSPYLTLPKSTCDAIASHLPVTYNASLGLYLWDTTSPSYDPIVSSASALSFTFMGESNTDSLDIHIPFRHLNLTLAPPFVASTPVPYFPCFTGRTGAYVLGRTFFQDAFLGTNWEKEKVWLAQAPGPNVPVTVDVVEIQLNDEGIVGGRND
;
A
#
# COMPACT_ATOMS: atom_id res chain seq x y z
N MET A 1 -5.25 -23.74 13.18
CA MET A 1 -6.24 -22.65 13.25
C MET A 1 -6.59 -22.26 11.82
N GLN A 2 -7.79 -22.57 11.34
CA GLN A 2 -8.25 -22.16 10.02
C GLN A 2 -9.19 -20.98 10.22
N ALA A 3 -8.75 -19.78 9.85
CA ALA A 3 -9.57 -18.58 9.84
C ALA A 3 -10.25 -18.45 8.48
N ARG A 4 -11.57 -18.25 8.46
CA ARG A 4 -12.32 -17.83 7.27
C ARG A 4 -12.53 -16.32 7.36
N GLY A 5 -12.29 -15.59 6.27
CA GLY A 5 -12.72 -14.19 6.13
C GLY A 5 -11.71 -13.07 6.41
N ILE A 6 -10.39 -13.29 6.41
CA ILE A 6 -9.45 -12.22 6.79
C ILE A 6 -9.13 -11.25 5.64
N GLY A 7 -9.32 -9.94 5.85
CA GLY A 7 -8.58 -8.87 5.17
C GLY A 7 -7.32 -8.52 5.98
N ASN A 8 -6.13 -8.70 5.42
CA ASN A 8 -4.86 -8.57 6.13
C ASN A 8 -4.13 -7.24 5.79
N LEU A 9 -3.50 -6.59 6.78
CA LEU A 9 -2.60 -5.43 6.60
C LEU A 9 -1.37 -5.42 7.56
N TYR A 10 -0.08 -5.20 7.14
CA TYR A 10 1.09 -5.21 8.08
C TYR A 10 1.50 -3.83 8.56
N LEU A 11 1.67 -3.70 9.88
CA LEU A 11 2.28 -2.58 10.57
C LEU A 11 3.79 -2.80 10.67
N GLU A 12 4.55 -1.89 10.07
CA GLU A 12 5.90 -1.59 10.55
C GLU A 12 5.79 -0.58 11.67
N THR A 13 6.84 -0.45 12.45
CA THR A 13 7.11 0.68 13.33
C THR A 13 7.18 1.98 12.52
N VAL A 14 6.05 2.40 11.96
CA VAL A 14 5.71 3.80 11.83
C VAL A 14 5.31 4.17 13.24
N ASP A 15 6.00 5.13 13.84
CA ASP A 15 5.47 5.83 15.00
C ASP A 15 4.09 6.37 14.59
N LEU A 16 3.03 5.59 14.88
CA LEU A 16 1.65 6.02 14.77
C LEU A 16 1.45 7.04 15.88
N TYR A 17 1.88 8.27 15.61
CA TYR A 17 1.82 9.39 16.55
C TYR A 17 0.39 9.78 16.94
N SER A 18 -0.63 9.22 16.26
CA SER A 18 -2.03 9.42 16.62
C SER A 18 -2.93 8.35 15.99
N PHE A 19 -3.62 7.59 16.82
CA PHE A 19 -4.99 7.19 16.49
C PHE A 19 -5.86 8.46 16.49
N SER A 20 -7.01 8.49 15.84
CA SER A 20 -7.99 9.58 15.97
C SER A 20 -9.37 9.05 15.62
N TYR A 21 -10.40 9.48 16.32
CA TYR A 21 -11.80 9.19 16.00
C TYR A 21 -12.51 10.49 15.57
N PRO A 22 -13.63 10.41 14.83
CA PRO A 22 -14.31 11.58 14.29
C PRO A 22 -15.11 12.38 15.34
N GLU A 23 -14.41 13.02 16.29
CA GLU A 23 -14.91 14.13 17.10
C GLU A 23 -13.82 15.19 17.39
N GLY A 24 -12.79 15.30 16.55
CA GLY A 24 -11.74 16.32 16.72
C GLY A 24 -10.85 16.13 17.95
N HIS A 25 -10.92 14.98 18.62
CA HIS A 25 -10.03 14.62 19.70
C HIS A 25 -8.73 14.03 19.15
N GLN A 26 -7.68 14.86 19.08
CA GLN A 26 -6.31 14.35 19.02
C GLN A 26 -6.07 13.47 20.25
N PHE A 27 -5.29 12.39 20.11
CA PHE A 27 -4.86 11.56 21.23
C PHE A 27 -3.86 12.32 22.12
N THR A 28 -4.33 13.34 22.83
CA THR A 28 -3.59 13.96 23.93
C THR A 28 -3.89 13.17 25.19
N ASN A 29 -3.30 11.99 25.31
CA ASN A 29 -3.00 11.29 26.57
C ASN A 29 -4.02 11.36 27.74
N ALA A 30 -5.32 11.32 27.45
CA ALA A 30 -6.36 11.23 28.49
C ALA A 30 -7.67 10.65 27.93
N ASN A 31 -7.93 9.38 28.27
CA ASN A 31 -9.25 8.82 28.59
C ASN A 31 -10.12 8.10 27.54
N HIS A 32 -9.62 7.56 26.43
CA HIS A 32 -10.36 6.50 25.71
C HIS A 32 -9.51 5.23 25.59
N GLU A 33 -9.84 4.24 26.41
CA GLU A 33 -9.20 2.92 26.52
C GLU A 33 -10.04 1.89 25.74
N VAL A 34 -9.43 1.15 24.81
CA VAL A 34 -10.10 -0.03 24.20
C VAL A 34 -10.14 -1.13 25.27
N LYS A 35 -11.23 -1.16 26.04
CA LYS A 35 -11.41 -2.12 27.12
C LYS A 35 -11.50 -3.55 26.57
N ASN A 36 -10.67 -4.45 27.10
CA ASN A 36 -10.63 -5.88 26.81
C ASN A 36 -10.49 -6.24 25.31
N HIS A 37 -9.27 -6.13 24.77
CA HIS A 37 -8.93 -6.67 23.45
C HIS A 37 -7.91 -7.81 23.58
N SER A 38 -8.07 -8.85 22.78
CA SER A 38 -7.11 -9.94 22.65
C SER A 38 -6.44 -9.84 21.29
N ILE A 39 -5.12 -9.59 21.29
CA ILE A 39 -4.31 -9.67 20.07
C ILE A 39 -3.58 -11.00 20.11
N ALA A 40 -3.86 -11.86 19.13
CA ALA A 40 -3.09 -13.08 18.93
C ALA A 40 -1.93 -12.77 17.98
N THR A 41 -0.70 -12.84 18.47
CA THR A 41 0.49 -12.80 17.63
C THR A 41 0.76 -14.20 17.08
N ILE A 42 0.93 -14.31 15.78
CA ILE A 42 1.49 -15.52 15.18
C ILE A 42 3.01 -15.44 15.40
N GLU A 43 3.61 -16.51 15.94
CA GLU A 43 5.04 -16.54 16.26
C GLU A 43 5.90 -16.25 15.02
N SER A 44 6.91 -15.39 15.16
CA SER A 44 7.78 -14.95 14.06
C SER A 44 8.53 -16.11 13.38
N SER A 45 8.86 -17.17 14.13
CA SER A 45 9.47 -18.41 13.62
C SER A 45 8.59 -19.16 12.60
N SER A 46 7.29 -18.87 12.58
CA SER A 46 6.31 -19.44 11.64
C SER A 46 5.93 -18.50 10.50
N GLN A 47 6.31 -17.22 10.59
CA GLN A 47 6.08 -16.21 9.56
C GLN A 47 7.32 -16.02 8.71
N MET A 48 7.55 -16.97 7.81
CA MET A 48 8.68 -16.95 6.90
C MET A 48 8.19 -16.73 5.46
N PHE A 49 8.96 -16.00 4.67
CA PHE A 49 8.75 -15.81 3.24
C PHE A 49 9.90 -16.45 2.48
N GLN A 50 9.59 -17.35 1.54
CA GLN A 50 10.57 -18.01 0.70
C GLN A 50 10.92 -17.15 -0.52
N TYR A 51 12.21 -16.95 -0.76
CA TYR A 51 12.73 -16.24 -1.91
C TYR A 51 13.09 -17.21 -3.06
N PRO A 52 13.33 -16.72 -4.28
CA PRO A 52 13.58 -17.58 -5.45
C PRO A 52 14.72 -18.60 -5.30
N ASP A 53 15.75 -18.30 -4.51
CA ASP A 53 16.85 -19.24 -4.21
C ASP A 53 16.46 -20.35 -3.22
N GLY A 54 15.23 -20.33 -2.70
CA GLY A 54 14.73 -21.26 -1.70
C GLY A 54 14.99 -20.83 -0.26
N THR A 55 15.71 -19.72 -0.04
CA THR A 55 16.02 -19.19 1.29
C THR A 55 14.76 -18.61 1.92
N TRP A 56 14.56 -18.92 3.20
CA TRP A 56 13.45 -18.41 3.99
C TRP A 56 13.93 -17.26 4.87
N TYR A 57 13.28 -16.11 4.74
CA TYR A 57 13.51 -14.97 5.62
C TYR A 57 12.27 -14.72 6.48
N PRO A 58 12.42 -14.30 7.75
CA PRO A 58 11.26 -13.92 8.54
C PRO A 58 10.59 -12.69 7.91
N ILE A 59 9.28 -12.57 8.09
CA ILE A 59 8.60 -11.32 7.77
C ILE A 59 8.96 -10.32 8.88
N PHE A 60 9.73 -9.29 8.54
CA PHE A 60 10.25 -8.30 9.50
C PHE A 60 9.19 -7.32 10.03
N THR A 61 7.95 -7.46 9.57
CA THR A 61 6.84 -6.52 9.76
C THR A 61 5.57 -7.36 10.00
N GLY A 62 4.75 -7.07 11.02
CA GLY A 62 3.63 -7.93 11.44
C GLY A 62 2.24 -7.48 10.92
N CYS A 63 1.34 -8.40 10.55
CA CYS A 63 -0.01 -8.10 10.01
C CYS A 63 -0.96 -7.82 11.18
N LEU A 64 -1.56 -6.63 11.24
CA LEU A 64 -2.74 -6.39 12.04
C LEU A 64 -3.98 -6.33 11.12
N SER A 65 -4.83 -7.34 11.22
CA SER A 65 -6.13 -7.33 10.53
C SER A 65 -7.03 -6.24 11.11
N PHE A 66 -7.60 -5.42 10.23
CA PHE A 66 -8.51 -4.32 10.59
C PHE A 66 -9.99 -4.67 10.43
N GLY A 67 -10.31 -5.92 10.10
CA GLY A 67 -11.69 -6.38 10.04
C GLY A 67 -12.00 -7.24 8.82
N ALA A 68 -13.29 -7.52 8.70
CA ALA A 68 -13.92 -8.29 7.65
C ALA A 68 -15.41 -7.88 7.57
N PRO A 69 -16.11 -8.27 6.48
CA PRO A 69 -17.56 -8.12 6.42
C PRO A 69 -18.27 -8.79 7.61
N ASP A 70 -17.78 -9.94 8.06
CA ASP A 70 -18.32 -10.64 9.22
C ASP A 70 -17.92 -9.96 10.54
N PRO A 71 -18.86 -9.72 11.47
CA PRO A 71 -18.60 -9.01 12.72
C PRO A 71 -17.81 -9.83 13.74
N VAL A 72 -17.86 -11.15 13.63
CA VAL A 72 -17.27 -12.10 14.56
C VAL A 72 -16.37 -13.06 13.80
N GLN A 73 -15.17 -13.26 14.32
CA GLN A 73 -14.26 -14.31 13.89
C GLN A 73 -14.26 -15.44 14.91
N GLU A 74 -14.51 -16.65 14.40
CA GLU A 74 -14.43 -17.88 15.16
C GLU A 74 -13.08 -18.55 14.91
N PHE A 75 -12.36 -18.82 16.00
CA PHE A 75 -11.15 -19.62 16.01
C PHE A 75 -11.48 -21.00 16.58
N ALA A 76 -11.66 -21.97 15.67
CA ALA A 76 -11.87 -23.38 16.01
C ALA A 76 -10.57 -24.20 15.90
N GLY A 77 -10.50 -25.30 16.66
CA GLY A 77 -9.41 -26.28 16.58
C GLY A 77 -8.57 -26.46 17.84
N GLY A 78 -8.92 -25.80 18.94
CA GLY A 78 -8.47 -26.12 20.30
C GLY A 78 -9.56 -26.84 21.11
N PRO A 79 -9.35 -27.08 22.43
CA PRO A 79 -10.39 -27.65 23.30
C PRO A 79 -11.63 -26.76 23.46
N GLU A 80 -11.52 -25.45 23.16
CA GLU A 80 -12.62 -24.50 23.13
C GLU A 80 -12.58 -23.68 21.83
N SER A 81 -13.75 -23.38 21.25
CA SER A 81 -13.89 -22.37 20.20
C SER A 81 -13.81 -20.98 20.82
N VAL A 82 -12.97 -20.11 20.27
CA VAL A 82 -12.87 -18.72 20.70
C VAL A 82 -13.55 -17.83 19.67
N ASN A 83 -14.54 -17.05 20.10
CA ASN A 83 -15.20 -16.04 19.28
C ASN A 83 -14.66 -14.65 19.64
N GLY A 84 -14.11 -13.95 18.66
CA GLY A 84 -13.63 -12.57 18.81
C GLY A 84 -14.40 -11.62 17.90
N SER A 85 -14.82 -10.47 18.41
CA SER A 85 -15.33 -9.39 17.55
C SER A 85 -14.17 -8.65 16.88
N MET A 86 -14.33 -8.30 15.61
CA MET A 86 -13.37 -7.46 14.88
C MET A 86 -13.36 -6.03 15.44
N ILE A 87 -12.21 -5.34 15.40
CA ILE A 87 -12.05 -4.01 16.04
C ILE A 87 -13.14 -3.00 15.60
N PRO A 88 -13.37 -2.75 14.30
CA PRO A 88 -14.39 -1.76 13.90
C PRO A 88 -15.81 -2.20 14.34
N TRP A 89 -16.12 -3.49 14.25
CA TRP A 89 -17.39 -4.03 14.68
C TRP A 89 -17.62 -3.93 16.18
N ALA A 90 -16.59 -4.16 16.99
CA ALA A 90 -16.64 -4.02 18.45
C ALA A 90 -16.83 -2.55 18.87
N LEU A 91 -16.09 -1.63 18.25
CA LEU A 91 -16.22 -0.19 18.49
C LEU A 91 -17.62 0.30 18.12
N LYS A 92 -18.14 -0.12 16.95
CA LYS A 92 -19.48 0.20 16.51
C LYS A 92 -20.56 -0.35 17.45
N SER A 93 -20.41 -1.61 17.88
CA SER A 93 -21.36 -2.26 18.80
C SER A 93 -21.44 -1.55 20.16
N SER A 94 -20.32 -0.97 20.59
CA SER A 94 -20.23 -0.11 21.79
C SER A 94 -20.67 1.34 21.55
N ARG A 95 -21.08 1.69 20.32
CA ARG A 95 -21.49 3.03 19.88
C ARG A 95 -20.39 4.09 19.97
N GLU A 96 -19.13 3.67 19.83
CA GLU A 96 -17.96 4.57 19.80
C GLU A 96 -17.68 5.13 18.39
N ILE A 97 -18.19 4.45 17.35
CA ILE A 97 -18.11 4.87 15.94
C ILE A 97 -19.43 4.56 15.22
N ALA A 98 -19.83 5.34 14.20
CA ALA A 98 -21.09 5.12 13.49
C ALA A 98 -21.11 3.88 12.58
N SER A 99 -19.95 3.41 12.09
CA SER A 99 -19.85 2.31 11.14
C SER A 99 -18.66 1.39 11.42
N SER A 100 -18.75 0.16 10.93
CA SER A 100 -17.63 -0.79 10.83
C SER A 100 -16.81 -0.42 9.59
N SER A 101 -15.97 0.58 9.74
CA SER A 101 -15.15 1.14 8.66
C SER A 101 -13.77 1.52 9.14
N PHE A 102 -12.87 1.75 8.18
CA PHE A 102 -11.64 2.48 8.46
C PHE A 102 -11.16 3.26 7.25
N GLY A 103 -10.33 4.25 7.50
CA GLY A 103 -9.50 4.94 6.51
C GLY A 103 -8.06 4.96 6.97
N MET A 104 -7.13 4.75 6.05
CA MET A 104 -5.71 4.69 6.39
C MET A 104 -4.79 5.17 5.27
N HIS A 105 -3.62 5.59 5.71
CA HIS A 105 -2.45 5.83 4.86
C HIS A 105 -1.20 5.46 5.67
N TYR A 106 -0.26 4.72 5.08
CA TYR A 106 0.95 4.28 5.78
C TYR A 106 1.85 5.45 6.22
N GLY A 107 1.75 6.57 5.50
CA GLY A 107 2.79 7.60 5.56
C GLY A 107 3.95 7.24 4.66
N SER A 108 4.83 8.21 4.46
CA SER A 108 5.98 8.04 3.59
C SER A 108 7.17 7.48 4.37
N GLY A 109 7.77 6.40 3.85
CA GLY A 109 8.94 5.75 4.43
C GLY A 109 10.28 6.43 4.11
N ALA A 110 10.29 7.52 3.33
CA ALA A 110 11.55 8.19 3.00
C ALA A 110 12.13 8.93 4.22
N PRO A 111 13.46 8.88 4.46
CA PRO A 111 14.08 9.43 5.68
C PRO A 111 13.80 10.91 5.99
N SER A 112 13.45 11.72 4.99
CA SER A 112 13.13 13.14 5.14
C SER A 112 11.66 13.48 4.90
N ALA A 113 10.79 12.47 4.81
CA ALA A 113 9.37 12.68 4.63
C ALA A 113 8.70 13.17 5.92
N LYS A 114 7.71 14.03 5.75
CA LYS A 114 6.98 14.66 6.87
C LYS A 114 5.57 14.11 7.04
N VAL A 115 5.27 12.99 6.38
CA VAL A 115 3.92 12.44 6.29
C VAL A 115 3.84 11.19 7.16
N PRO A 116 3.38 11.30 8.42
CA PRO A 116 3.22 10.14 9.29
C PRO A 116 2.07 9.26 8.82
N GLY A 117 2.04 8.01 9.29
CA GLY A 117 0.90 7.14 9.12
C GLY A 117 -0.37 7.69 9.76
N SER A 118 -1.51 7.30 9.22
CA SER A 118 -2.84 7.64 9.71
C SER A 118 -3.72 6.40 9.63
N LEU A 119 -4.43 6.11 10.71
CA LEU A 119 -5.47 5.09 10.79
C LEU A 119 -6.62 5.67 11.60
N VAL A 120 -7.81 5.64 11.02
CA VAL A 120 -9.04 6.09 11.66
C VAL A 120 -10.06 4.96 11.53
N PHE A 121 -10.56 4.45 12.65
CA PHE A 121 -11.71 3.56 12.65
C PHE A 121 -13.00 4.38 12.66
N GLY A 122 -14.01 3.96 11.91
CA GLY A 122 -15.29 4.69 11.79
C GLY A 122 -15.23 5.92 10.90
N GLY A 123 -14.11 6.19 10.24
CA GLY A 123 -13.86 7.44 9.55
C GLY A 123 -12.56 7.43 8.76
N TYR A 124 -12.14 8.60 8.29
CA TYR A 124 -10.87 8.80 7.60
C TYR A 124 -10.38 10.24 7.72
N ASP A 125 -9.08 10.44 7.55
CA ASP A 125 -8.48 11.78 7.43
C ASP A 125 -8.58 12.25 5.98
N ARG A 126 -9.42 13.26 5.72
CA ARG A 126 -9.66 13.81 4.38
C ARG A 126 -8.41 14.39 3.73
N LYS A 127 -7.41 14.82 4.52
CA LYS A 127 -6.14 15.31 3.97
C LYS A 127 -5.25 14.17 3.45
N ARG A 128 -5.65 12.90 3.65
CA ARG A 128 -4.97 11.73 3.06
C ARG A 128 -5.54 11.31 1.70
N VAL A 129 -6.63 11.92 1.27
CA VAL A 129 -7.30 11.62 0.00
C VAL A 129 -7.07 12.79 -0.95
N VAL A 130 -6.22 12.58 -1.96
CA VAL A 130 -5.83 13.60 -2.95
C VAL A 130 -6.46 13.27 -4.29
N GLY A 131 -7.21 14.22 -4.85
CA GLY A 131 -7.82 14.05 -6.17
C GLY A 131 -9.01 13.09 -6.18
N ASN A 132 -9.07 12.25 -7.20
CA ASN A 132 -10.19 11.32 -7.42
C ASN A 132 -10.09 10.11 -6.47
N VAL A 133 -11.25 9.52 -6.20
CA VAL A 133 -11.39 8.28 -5.42
C VAL A 133 -11.95 7.20 -6.33
N LEU A 134 -11.28 6.06 -6.38
CA LEU A 134 -11.80 4.86 -7.01
C LEU A 134 -12.61 4.09 -5.97
N SER A 135 -13.88 3.82 -6.27
CA SER A 135 -14.73 2.95 -5.45
C SER A 135 -14.77 1.55 -6.05
N ILE A 136 -14.50 0.55 -5.22
CA ILE A 136 -14.47 -0.85 -5.59
C ILE A 136 -15.54 -1.57 -4.79
N ASP A 137 -16.42 -2.28 -5.48
CA ASP A 137 -17.48 -3.06 -4.86
C ASP A 137 -16.90 -4.41 -4.39
N GLY A 138 -17.11 -4.71 -3.10
CA GLY A 138 -16.61 -5.87 -2.40
C GLY A 138 -15.77 -5.54 -1.16
N HIS A 139 -14.75 -6.34 -0.92
CA HIS A 139 -13.94 -6.29 0.30
C HIS A 139 -12.45 -6.20 -0.02
N LEU A 140 -11.57 -6.06 0.97
CA LEU A 140 -10.12 -5.89 0.75
C LEU A 140 -9.44 -7.01 -0.07
N SER A 141 -10.03 -8.21 -0.16
CA SER A 141 -9.53 -9.27 -1.05
C SER A 141 -10.07 -9.23 -2.49
N THR A 142 -10.90 -8.23 -2.82
CA THR A 142 -11.36 -7.97 -4.19
C THR A 142 -10.20 -7.39 -5.00
N THR A 143 -9.98 -7.93 -6.19
CA THR A 143 -8.95 -7.42 -7.10
C THR A 143 -9.42 -6.19 -7.85
N VAL A 144 -8.52 -5.24 -8.10
CA VAL A 144 -8.74 -4.09 -8.99
C VAL A 144 -8.02 -4.32 -10.32
N THR A 145 -8.55 -3.78 -11.42
CA THR A 145 -7.86 -3.86 -12.71
C THR A 145 -6.74 -2.83 -12.78
N LEU A 146 -5.49 -3.30 -12.83
CA LEU A 146 -4.33 -2.47 -13.16
C LEU A 146 -4.18 -2.44 -14.68
N LYS A 147 -4.43 -1.28 -15.27
CA LYS A 147 -4.51 -1.05 -16.71
C LYS A 147 -3.17 -0.74 -17.34
N ASP A 148 -2.37 0.11 -16.69
CA ASP A 148 -1.03 0.44 -17.15
C ASP A 148 -0.10 0.84 -15.99
N ILE A 149 1.20 0.77 -16.24
CA ILE A 149 2.25 1.39 -15.46
C ILE A 149 3.07 2.27 -16.40
N SER A 150 3.37 3.49 -15.95
CA SER A 150 4.22 4.42 -16.69
C SER A 150 5.23 5.11 -15.78
N ILE A 151 6.34 5.58 -16.34
CA ILE A 151 7.22 6.55 -15.67
C ILE A 151 6.77 7.94 -16.08
N ARG A 152 6.52 8.82 -15.10
CA ARG A 152 6.09 10.20 -15.35
C ARG A 152 7.03 11.19 -14.66
N VAL A 153 7.44 12.20 -15.41
CA VAL A 153 8.11 13.38 -14.86
C VAL A 153 7.02 14.39 -14.49
N ILE A 154 6.78 14.58 -13.20
CA ILE A 154 5.72 15.46 -12.67
C ILE A 154 6.18 16.92 -12.75
N GLN A 155 7.45 17.19 -12.43
CA GLN A 155 8.03 18.52 -12.48
C GLN A 155 9.53 18.46 -12.80
N GLY A 156 10.04 19.48 -13.51
CA GLY A 156 11.45 19.63 -13.82
C GLY A 156 11.89 18.85 -15.06
N SER A 157 13.22 18.74 -15.23
CA SER A 157 13.81 18.01 -16.35
C SER A 157 13.73 16.51 -16.14
N SER A 158 13.49 15.76 -17.22
CA SER A 158 13.53 14.29 -17.16
C SER A 158 14.94 13.82 -16.81
N PRO A 159 15.11 13.00 -15.74
CA PRO A 159 16.38 12.32 -15.48
C PRO A 159 16.52 11.04 -16.32
N PHE A 160 15.47 10.63 -17.04
CA PHE A 160 15.48 9.45 -17.90
C PHE A 160 15.99 9.87 -19.27
N SER A 161 17.07 9.23 -19.74
CA SER A 161 17.64 9.52 -21.06
C SER A 161 16.66 9.12 -22.17
N PRO A 162 16.31 10.02 -23.11
CA PRO A 162 15.79 9.60 -24.39
C PRO A 162 16.95 9.32 -25.34
N ALA A 163 16.94 8.17 -26.01
CA ALA A 163 17.83 7.92 -27.16
C ALA A 163 17.48 8.80 -28.38
N SER A 164 16.45 9.65 -28.33
CA SER A 164 16.13 10.59 -29.41
C SER A 164 15.20 11.73 -28.93
N SER A 165 15.77 12.94 -28.85
CA SER A 165 15.18 14.26 -29.19
C SER A 165 13.69 14.58 -28.95
N ASP A 166 13.09 14.11 -27.87
CA ASP A 166 12.04 14.82 -27.14
C ASP A 166 12.23 14.39 -25.67
N ALA A 167 12.34 15.34 -24.74
CA ALA A 167 12.43 15.02 -23.32
C ALA A 167 11.09 14.43 -22.87
N ALA A 168 10.87 13.15 -23.15
CA ALA A 168 9.61 12.47 -22.89
C ALA A 168 9.28 12.61 -21.40
N THR A 169 8.23 13.37 -21.10
CA THR A 169 7.71 13.54 -19.74
C THR A 169 6.96 12.31 -19.27
N THR A 170 6.72 11.34 -20.16
CA THR A 170 6.05 10.08 -19.86
C THR A 170 6.65 8.96 -20.70
N ILE A 171 6.92 7.82 -20.05
CA ILE A 171 7.27 6.54 -20.67
C ILE A 171 6.10 5.58 -20.38
N PRO A 172 5.16 5.42 -21.32
CA PRO A 172 3.92 4.67 -21.11
C PRO A 172 4.05 3.17 -21.43
N ASN A 173 2.99 2.40 -21.16
CA ASN A 173 2.83 1.00 -21.58
C ASN A 173 3.84 0.02 -20.96
N LEU A 174 4.44 0.35 -19.81
CA LEU A 174 5.45 -0.52 -19.17
C LEU A 174 4.82 -1.81 -18.62
N LEU A 175 3.50 -1.82 -18.37
CA LEU A 175 2.81 -2.99 -17.84
C LEU A 175 2.89 -4.19 -18.80
N ALA A 176 2.57 -3.98 -20.07
CA ALA A 176 2.52 -5.03 -21.10
C ALA A 176 3.80 -5.13 -21.93
N GLN A 177 4.75 -4.22 -21.75
CA GLN A 177 5.98 -4.19 -22.55
C GLN A 177 6.77 -5.50 -22.42
N GLY A 178 7.13 -6.07 -23.56
CA GLY A 178 7.87 -7.33 -23.62
C GLY A 178 7.04 -8.58 -23.29
N ASN A 179 5.71 -8.47 -23.13
CA ASN A 179 4.84 -9.61 -22.84
C ASN A 179 3.46 -9.48 -23.52
N ALA A 180 3.32 -10.08 -24.70
CA ALA A 180 2.10 -10.05 -25.49
C ALA A 180 0.90 -10.78 -24.85
N SER A 181 1.12 -11.59 -23.81
CA SER A 181 0.04 -12.25 -23.07
C SER A 181 -0.69 -11.29 -22.13
N ILE A 182 -0.09 -10.13 -21.82
CA ILE A 182 -0.73 -9.07 -21.06
C ILE A 182 -1.56 -8.23 -22.05
N SER A 183 -2.88 -8.32 -21.91
CA SER A 183 -3.82 -7.53 -22.70
C SER A 183 -3.59 -6.03 -22.49
N THR A 184 -3.92 -5.22 -23.51
CA THR A 184 -3.97 -3.76 -23.37
C THR A 184 -5.04 -3.31 -22.36
N THR A 185 -5.95 -4.19 -21.95
CA THR A 185 -6.92 -3.97 -20.86
C THR A 185 -6.32 -4.10 -19.47
N GLY A 186 -5.07 -4.54 -19.35
CA GLY A 186 -4.42 -4.78 -18.06
C GLY A 186 -4.80 -6.13 -17.45
N PHE A 187 -4.57 -6.27 -16.15
CA PHE A 187 -4.86 -7.49 -15.38
C PHE A 187 -5.31 -7.18 -13.94
N PRO A 188 -6.05 -8.11 -13.29
CA PRO A 188 -6.44 -7.95 -11.90
C PRO A 188 -5.21 -8.03 -10.99
N VAL A 189 -5.11 -7.07 -10.06
CA VAL A 189 -4.14 -7.06 -8.96
C VAL A 189 -4.86 -7.07 -7.63
N LEU A 190 -4.29 -7.78 -6.67
CA LEU A 190 -4.71 -7.69 -5.29
C LEU A 190 -4.06 -6.45 -4.66
N ILE A 191 -4.86 -5.70 -3.93
CA ILE A 191 -4.39 -4.64 -3.07
C ILE A 191 -4.21 -5.25 -1.69
N ASP A 192 -2.97 -5.52 -1.32
CA ASP A 192 -2.65 -6.16 -0.07
C ASP A 192 -1.49 -5.42 0.57
N PRO A 193 -1.77 -4.42 1.41
CA PRO A 193 -0.71 -3.69 2.06
C PRO A 193 -0.09 -4.50 3.20
N CYS A 194 -0.52 -5.75 3.40
CA CYS A 194 0.36 -6.72 3.98
C CYS A 194 1.61 -6.88 3.06
N SER A 195 1.55 -7.44 1.87
CA SER A 195 2.77 -7.70 1.07
C SER A 195 3.80 -6.54 0.99
N PRO A 196 5.12 -6.75 1.14
CA PRO A 196 6.10 -5.64 1.19
C PRO A 196 6.32 -4.95 -0.17
N TYR A 197 6.18 -5.72 -1.25
CA TYR A 197 6.67 -5.37 -2.58
C TYR A 197 5.56 -4.99 -3.55
N LEU A 198 5.97 -4.47 -4.71
CA LEU A 198 5.20 -4.51 -5.94
C LEU A 198 5.44 -5.90 -6.56
N THR A 199 4.54 -6.85 -6.35
CA THR A 199 4.65 -8.19 -6.94
C THR A 199 4.00 -8.19 -8.31
N LEU A 200 4.82 -8.13 -9.35
CA LEU A 200 4.42 -7.91 -10.74
C LEU A 200 5.03 -8.97 -11.67
N PRO A 201 4.53 -9.12 -12.92
CA PRO A 201 5.18 -9.96 -13.90
C PRO A 201 6.65 -9.55 -14.08
N LYS A 202 7.55 -10.54 -14.24
CA LYS A 202 8.96 -10.26 -14.50
C LYS A 202 9.17 -9.34 -15.70
N SER A 203 8.39 -9.51 -16.77
CA SER A 203 8.42 -8.64 -17.95
C SER A 203 8.13 -7.18 -17.61
N THR A 204 7.16 -6.93 -16.73
CA THR A 204 6.80 -5.58 -16.27
C THR A 204 7.92 -4.98 -15.42
N CYS A 205 8.46 -5.73 -14.45
CA CYS A 205 9.58 -5.25 -13.65
C CYS A 205 10.83 -4.98 -14.50
N ASP A 206 11.14 -5.84 -15.47
CA ASP A 206 12.26 -5.66 -16.40
C ASP A 206 12.05 -4.43 -17.30
N ALA A 207 10.82 -4.19 -17.78
CA ALA A 207 10.49 -3.02 -18.58
C ALA A 207 10.75 -1.73 -17.80
N ILE A 208 10.28 -1.64 -16.56
CA ILE A 208 10.54 -0.49 -15.68
C ILE A 208 12.05 -0.37 -15.40
N ALA A 209 12.70 -1.47 -15.02
CA ALA A 209 14.12 -1.51 -14.67
C ALA A 209 15.03 -1.11 -15.83
N SER A 210 14.62 -1.29 -17.09
CA SER A 210 15.38 -0.87 -18.27
C SER A 210 15.65 0.64 -18.34
N HIS A 211 14.88 1.43 -17.58
CA HIS A 211 15.03 2.87 -17.46
C HIS A 211 15.77 3.32 -16.20
N LEU A 212 16.22 2.37 -15.37
CA LEU A 212 16.84 2.63 -14.07
C LEU A 212 18.25 2.02 -14.01
N PRO A 213 19.22 2.67 -13.33
CA PRO A 213 20.50 2.05 -13.03
C PRO A 213 20.33 1.00 -11.92
N VAL A 214 19.73 -0.14 -12.25
CA VAL A 214 19.51 -1.26 -11.34
C VAL A 214 20.02 -2.57 -11.96
N THR A 215 20.43 -3.51 -11.11
CA THR A 215 20.82 -4.87 -11.50
C THR A 215 19.89 -5.88 -10.86
N TYR A 216 19.37 -6.82 -11.65
CA TYR A 216 18.52 -7.89 -11.14
C TYR A 216 19.32 -8.90 -10.31
N ASN A 217 18.89 -9.12 -9.07
CA ASN A 217 19.39 -10.17 -8.20
C ASN A 217 18.43 -11.36 -8.26
N ALA A 218 18.85 -12.43 -8.94
CA ALA A 218 18.02 -13.61 -9.15
C ALA A 218 17.70 -14.38 -7.86
N SER A 219 18.61 -14.40 -6.88
CA SER A 219 18.38 -15.08 -5.60
C SER A 219 17.27 -14.42 -4.80
N LEU A 220 17.21 -13.08 -4.82
CA LEU A 220 16.18 -12.31 -4.14
C LEU A 220 14.94 -12.04 -5.00
N GLY A 221 15.02 -12.18 -6.32
CA GLY A 221 13.93 -11.77 -7.22
C GLY A 221 13.64 -10.27 -7.15
N LEU A 222 14.67 -9.46 -6.89
CA LEU A 222 14.60 -8.00 -6.69
C LEU A 222 15.67 -7.29 -7.54
N TYR A 223 15.56 -5.98 -7.68
CA TYR A 223 16.49 -5.15 -8.44
C TYR A 223 17.28 -4.26 -7.49
N LEU A 224 18.60 -4.36 -7.51
CA LEU A 224 19.49 -3.59 -6.63
C LEU A 224 19.96 -2.32 -7.35
N TRP A 225 19.90 -1.18 -6.70
CA TRP A 225 20.37 0.08 -7.28
C TRP A 225 21.89 0.09 -7.42
N ASP A 226 22.37 0.52 -8.58
CA ASP A 226 23.77 0.92 -8.78
C ASP A 226 23.93 2.38 -8.33
N THR A 227 24.26 2.55 -7.05
CA THR A 227 24.49 3.86 -6.43
C THR A 227 25.71 4.60 -6.99
N THR A 228 26.56 3.94 -7.77
CA THR A 228 27.73 4.56 -8.41
C THR A 228 27.41 5.13 -9.79
N SER A 229 26.27 4.77 -10.36
CA SER A 229 25.81 5.27 -11.66
C SER A 229 25.52 6.78 -11.58
N PRO A 230 25.97 7.59 -12.56
CA PRO A 230 25.67 9.02 -12.59
C PRO A 230 24.17 9.33 -12.77
N SER A 231 23.35 8.33 -13.14
CA SER A 231 21.90 8.48 -13.27
C SER A 231 21.13 8.21 -11.97
N TYR A 232 21.77 7.63 -10.95
CA TYR A 232 21.11 7.24 -9.70
C TYR A 232 20.52 8.45 -8.97
N ASP A 233 21.36 9.38 -8.53
CA ASP A 233 20.94 10.57 -7.78
C ASP A 233 19.92 11.43 -8.55
N PRO A 234 20.11 11.73 -9.85
CA PRO A 234 19.11 12.44 -10.64
C PRO A 234 17.74 11.76 -10.65
N ILE A 235 17.67 10.43 -10.75
CA ILE A 235 16.39 9.71 -10.76
C ILE A 235 15.73 9.77 -9.39
N VAL A 236 16.43 9.37 -8.33
CA VAL A 236 15.83 9.26 -6.99
C VAL A 236 15.49 10.62 -6.37
N SER A 237 16.16 11.70 -6.78
CA SER A 237 15.89 13.06 -6.27
C SER A 237 14.94 13.88 -7.16
N SER A 238 14.67 13.45 -8.39
CA SER A 238 13.75 14.15 -9.29
C SER A 238 12.30 14.10 -8.81
N ALA A 239 11.49 15.05 -9.28
CA ALA A 239 10.03 14.99 -9.17
C ALA A 239 9.44 14.07 -10.26
N SER A 240 9.94 12.83 -10.32
CA SER A 240 9.43 11.78 -11.19
C SER A 240 8.82 10.66 -10.36
N ALA A 241 7.84 9.95 -10.93
CA ALA A 241 7.11 8.91 -10.27
C ALA A 241 6.86 7.71 -11.18
N LEU A 242 6.70 6.54 -10.56
CA LEU A 242 6.04 5.40 -11.17
C LEU A 242 4.53 5.59 -11.00
N SER A 243 3.81 5.64 -12.11
CA SER A 243 2.38 5.90 -12.17
C SER A 243 1.62 4.63 -12.49
N PHE A 244 0.65 4.28 -11.64
CA PHE A 244 -0.23 3.13 -11.77
C PHE A 244 -1.61 3.61 -12.18
N THR A 245 -2.10 3.13 -13.30
CA THR A 245 -3.44 3.48 -13.79
C THR A 245 -4.39 2.33 -13.51
N PHE A 246 -5.39 2.58 -12.68
CA PHE A 246 -6.45 1.63 -12.34
C PHE A 246 -7.73 1.95 -13.10
N MET A 247 -8.51 0.91 -13.37
CA MET A 247 -9.85 1.02 -13.92
C MET A 247 -10.87 0.49 -12.91
N GLY A 248 -11.92 1.28 -12.68
CA GLY A 248 -13.12 0.86 -11.97
C GLY A 248 -14.02 -0.01 -12.84
N GLU A 249 -15.26 -0.19 -12.36
CA GLU A 249 -16.24 -1.01 -13.07
C GLU A 249 -16.69 -0.39 -14.40
N SER A 250 -16.68 0.95 -14.49
CA SER A 250 -16.94 1.65 -15.74
C SER A 250 -15.64 2.02 -16.43
N ASN A 251 -15.63 1.98 -17.76
CA ASN A 251 -14.46 2.38 -18.57
C ASN A 251 -14.12 3.89 -18.47
N THR A 252 -14.94 4.67 -17.77
CA THR A 252 -14.74 6.10 -17.51
C THR A 252 -14.28 6.39 -16.09
N ASP A 253 -14.32 5.40 -15.20
CA ASP A 253 -13.83 5.49 -13.84
C ASP A 253 -12.39 5.00 -13.80
N SER A 254 -11.45 5.93 -13.72
CA SER A 254 -10.02 5.64 -13.72
C SER A 254 -9.32 6.44 -12.63
N LEU A 255 -8.34 5.81 -11.98
CA LEU A 255 -7.52 6.43 -10.96
C LEU A 255 -6.05 6.23 -11.28
N ASP A 256 -5.30 7.32 -11.29
CA ASP A 256 -3.84 7.28 -11.32
C ASP A 256 -3.30 7.44 -9.90
N ILE A 257 -2.37 6.56 -9.51
CA ILE A 257 -1.57 6.69 -8.29
C ILE A 257 -0.10 6.80 -8.66
N HIS A 258 0.58 7.79 -8.12
CA HIS A 258 1.95 8.14 -8.41
C HIS A 258 2.83 7.89 -7.17
N ILE A 259 3.81 7.00 -7.32
CA ILE A 259 4.84 6.73 -6.31
C ILE A 259 6.13 7.42 -6.74
N PRO A 260 6.60 8.46 -6.03
CA PRO A 260 7.87 9.11 -6.33
C PRO A 260 9.05 8.14 -6.27
N PHE A 261 10.05 8.31 -7.15
CA PHE A 261 11.23 7.41 -7.17
C PHE A 261 12.01 7.38 -5.85
N ARG A 262 11.97 8.46 -5.07
CA ARG A 262 12.51 8.48 -3.70
C ARG A 262 11.86 7.48 -2.75
N HIS A 263 10.59 7.11 -2.93
CA HIS A 263 9.90 6.07 -2.15
C HIS A 263 10.16 4.66 -2.69
N LEU A 264 10.73 4.58 -3.90
CA LEU A 264 11.14 3.35 -4.57
C LEU A 264 12.64 3.07 -4.40
N ASN A 265 13.34 3.89 -3.62
CA ASN A 265 14.73 3.74 -3.21
C ASN A 265 14.80 3.19 -1.78
N LEU A 266 14.22 2.01 -1.57
CA LEU A 266 14.16 1.35 -0.27
C LEU A 266 15.48 0.65 0.04
N THR A 267 15.70 0.25 1.29
CA THR A 267 16.97 -0.34 1.73
C THR A 267 16.79 -1.77 2.22
N LEU A 268 17.53 -2.72 1.63
CA LEU A 268 17.71 -4.05 2.19
C LEU A 268 18.73 -3.98 3.32
N ALA A 269 18.39 -4.56 4.47
CA ALA A 269 19.26 -4.69 5.64
C ALA A 269 19.48 -6.17 5.97
N PRO A 270 20.39 -6.52 6.90
CA PRO A 270 20.50 -7.88 7.40
C PRO A 270 19.13 -8.42 7.83
N PRO A 271 18.80 -9.68 7.54
CA PRO A 271 19.65 -10.75 6.99
C PRO A 271 19.68 -10.88 5.46
N PHE A 272 19.02 -9.98 4.70
CA PHE A 272 19.03 -10.06 3.23
C PHE A 272 20.41 -9.79 2.62
N VAL A 273 21.22 -9.01 3.35
CA VAL A 273 22.58 -8.62 2.99
C VAL A 273 23.49 -8.84 4.18
N ALA A 274 24.76 -9.18 3.93
CA ALA A 274 25.68 -9.64 4.98
C ALA A 274 25.99 -8.59 6.06
N SER A 275 26.07 -7.30 5.70
CA SER A 275 26.42 -6.25 6.67
C SER A 275 26.12 -4.84 6.18
N THR A 276 26.34 -4.56 4.90
CA THR A 276 26.13 -3.22 4.33
C THR A 276 24.71 -3.13 3.77
N PRO A 277 23.88 -2.18 4.23
CA PRO A 277 22.56 -1.98 3.65
C PRO A 277 22.65 -1.63 2.17
N VAL A 278 21.80 -2.25 1.35
CA VAL A 278 21.82 -2.08 -0.11
C VAL A 278 20.51 -1.47 -0.58
N PRO A 279 20.53 -0.30 -1.25
CA PRO A 279 19.33 0.25 -1.83
C PRO A 279 18.80 -0.65 -2.95
N TYR A 280 17.48 -0.85 -3.01
CA TYR A 280 16.82 -1.67 -4.01
C TYR A 280 15.53 -1.02 -4.53
N PHE A 281 15.17 -1.39 -5.74
CA PHE A 281 13.88 -1.09 -6.36
C PHE A 281 12.90 -2.25 -6.04
N PRO A 282 11.79 -1.98 -5.32
CA PRO A 282 10.91 -3.00 -4.73
C PRO A 282 9.91 -3.66 -5.70
N CYS A 283 10.34 -3.95 -6.95
CA CYS A 283 9.58 -4.77 -7.89
C CYS A 283 10.01 -6.23 -7.75
N PHE A 284 9.13 -7.06 -7.21
CA PHE A 284 9.42 -8.46 -6.86
C PHE A 284 8.86 -9.43 -7.89
N THR A 285 9.70 -10.35 -8.36
CA THR A 285 9.37 -11.31 -9.43
C THR A 285 9.35 -12.76 -8.96
N GLY A 286 9.50 -13.01 -7.65
CA GLY A 286 9.77 -14.34 -7.11
C GLY A 286 8.56 -15.21 -6.78
N ARG A 287 7.32 -14.73 -6.97
CA ARG A 287 6.11 -15.48 -6.60
C ARG A 287 5.35 -16.00 -7.82
N THR A 288 4.89 -17.24 -7.73
CA THR A 288 3.82 -17.77 -8.59
C THR A 288 2.47 -17.51 -7.93
N GLY A 289 1.50 -16.93 -8.66
CA GLY A 289 0.16 -16.66 -8.14
C GLY A 289 -0.35 -15.27 -8.50
N ALA A 290 -1.17 -14.69 -7.62
CA ALA A 290 -1.75 -13.36 -7.82
C ALA A 290 -0.67 -12.27 -7.78
N TYR A 291 -0.84 -11.25 -8.63
CA TYR A 291 -0.08 -10.01 -8.55
C TYR A 291 -0.61 -9.15 -7.41
N VAL A 292 0.31 -8.48 -6.73
CA VAL A 292 0.00 -7.79 -5.47
C VAL A 292 0.68 -6.43 -5.42
N LEU A 293 -0.09 -5.41 -5.06
CA LEU A 293 0.45 -4.09 -4.73
C LEU A 293 0.47 -3.93 -3.21
N GLY A 294 1.69 -3.89 -2.69
CA GLY A 294 2.00 -3.96 -1.27
C GLY A 294 2.34 -2.64 -0.59
N ARG A 295 2.97 -2.70 0.58
CA ARG A 295 3.42 -1.54 1.38
C ARG A 295 4.16 -0.49 0.57
N THR A 296 5.00 -0.94 -0.38
CA THR A 296 5.68 -0.05 -1.32
C THR A 296 4.70 0.91 -2.02
N PHE A 297 3.56 0.40 -2.51
CA PHE A 297 2.50 1.17 -3.14
C PHE A 297 1.75 2.06 -2.15
N PHE A 298 1.56 1.57 -0.92
CA PHE A 298 0.82 2.27 0.13
C PHE A 298 1.55 3.44 0.79
N GLN A 299 2.81 3.68 0.44
CA GLN A 299 3.51 4.92 0.80
C GLN A 299 2.89 6.18 0.18
N ASP A 300 2.15 6.03 -0.92
CA ASP A 300 1.48 7.13 -1.63
C ASP A 300 0.04 6.80 -2.01
N ALA A 301 -0.55 5.77 -1.39
CA ALA A 301 -1.93 5.38 -1.62
C ALA A 301 -2.74 5.39 -0.32
N PHE A 302 -3.93 5.97 -0.39
CA PHE A 302 -4.93 5.90 0.67
C PHE A 302 -5.81 4.67 0.46
N LEU A 303 -6.14 3.97 1.54
CA LEU A 303 -7.12 2.90 1.56
C LEU A 303 -8.23 3.21 2.55
N GLY A 304 -9.47 3.07 2.12
CA GLY A 304 -10.63 3.08 3.01
C GLY A 304 -11.52 1.87 2.75
N THR A 305 -12.31 1.51 3.74
CA THR A 305 -13.33 0.48 3.61
C THR A 305 -14.55 0.80 4.46
N ASN A 306 -15.73 0.42 3.97
CA ASN A 306 -16.95 0.30 4.75
C ASN A 306 -17.44 -1.16 4.64
N TRP A 307 -17.27 -1.92 5.72
CA TRP A 307 -17.58 -3.35 5.74
C TRP A 307 -19.08 -3.62 5.60
N GLU A 308 -19.94 -2.71 6.06
CA GLU A 308 -21.40 -2.87 5.95
C GLU A 308 -21.93 -2.63 4.54
N LYS A 309 -21.19 -1.87 3.74
CA LYS A 309 -21.54 -1.59 2.34
C LYS A 309 -20.75 -2.38 1.33
N GLU A 310 -19.80 -3.20 1.78
CA GLU A 310 -18.86 -3.88 0.90
C GLU A 310 -18.28 -2.88 -0.11
N LYS A 311 -17.71 -1.80 0.41
CA LYS A 311 -17.04 -0.78 -0.41
C LYS A 311 -15.60 -0.65 0.05
N VAL A 312 -14.68 -0.68 -0.91
CA VAL A 312 -13.27 -0.33 -0.73
C VAL A 312 -12.99 0.92 -1.55
N TRP A 313 -12.28 1.86 -0.95
CA TRP A 313 -11.89 3.11 -1.60
C TRP A 313 -10.39 3.21 -1.71
N LEU A 314 -9.93 3.55 -2.91
CA LEU A 314 -8.53 3.79 -3.21
C LEU A 314 -8.39 5.23 -3.71
N ALA A 315 -7.35 5.92 -3.27
CA ALA A 315 -7.02 7.27 -3.75
C ALA A 315 -5.53 7.53 -3.66
N GLN A 316 -5.05 8.57 -4.35
CA GLN A 316 -3.70 9.09 -4.14
C GLN A 316 -3.60 9.66 -2.71
N ALA A 317 -2.50 9.35 -2.02
CA ALA A 317 -2.15 9.98 -0.75
C ALA A 317 -1.14 11.12 -0.94
N PRO A 318 -0.98 12.03 0.04
CA PRO A 318 -0.04 13.14 -0.04
C PRO A 318 1.41 12.66 -0.20
N GLY A 319 2.13 13.28 -1.13
CA GLY A 319 3.55 13.03 -1.30
C GLY A 319 4.42 13.50 -0.12
N PRO A 320 5.71 13.15 -0.10
CA PRO A 320 6.58 13.21 1.08
C PRO A 320 6.83 14.61 1.66
N ASN A 321 6.66 15.64 0.83
CA ASN A 321 6.98 17.02 1.16
C ASN A 321 5.76 17.85 1.57
N VAL A 322 4.57 17.25 1.61
CA VAL A 322 3.33 17.94 1.98
C VAL A 322 3.20 17.92 3.50
N PRO A 323 3.17 19.08 4.18
CA PRO A 323 2.78 19.12 5.59
C PRO A 323 1.32 18.68 5.70
N VAL A 324 1.05 17.64 6.50
CA VAL A 324 -0.31 17.14 6.64
C VAL A 324 -0.91 17.63 7.95
N THR A 325 -1.93 18.47 7.84
CA THR A 325 -2.87 18.73 8.93
C THR A 325 -3.89 17.60 9.02
N VAL A 326 -4.44 17.35 10.20
CA VAL A 326 -5.44 16.30 10.40
C VAL A 326 -6.85 16.86 10.17
N ASP A 327 -7.65 16.18 9.35
CA ASP A 327 -9.06 16.51 9.10
C ASP A 327 -9.90 15.22 9.09
N VAL A 328 -10.18 14.69 10.27
CA VAL A 328 -10.93 13.44 10.43
C VAL A 328 -12.42 13.66 10.25
N VAL A 329 -13.03 12.87 9.37
CA VAL A 329 -14.49 12.80 9.21
C VAL A 329 -14.98 11.38 9.41
N GLU A 330 -16.23 11.29 9.83
CA GLU A 330 -16.92 10.01 10.04
C GLU A 330 -17.35 9.41 8.70
N ILE A 331 -17.28 8.08 8.61
CA ILE A 331 -17.94 7.29 7.58
C ILE A 331 -19.26 6.81 8.20
N GLN A 332 -20.38 7.23 7.65
CA GLN A 332 -21.68 6.78 8.10
C GLN A 332 -21.95 5.36 7.62
N LEU A 333 -22.82 4.64 8.33
CA LEU A 333 -23.27 3.29 7.98
C LEU A 333 -23.64 3.13 6.50
N ASN A 334 -24.28 4.16 5.93
CA ASN A 334 -24.80 4.11 4.57
C ASN A 334 -23.90 4.72 3.50
N ASP A 335 -22.70 5.19 3.87
CA ASP A 335 -21.80 5.83 2.92
C ASP A 335 -21.20 4.81 1.96
N GLU A 336 -21.36 5.07 0.67
CA GLU A 336 -20.79 4.27 -0.43
C GLU A 336 -19.61 4.97 -1.12
N GLY A 337 -19.22 6.16 -0.63
CA GLY A 337 -18.13 6.96 -1.16
C GLY A 337 -17.47 7.82 -0.09
N ILE A 338 -16.26 8.26 -0.40
CA ILE A 338 -15.51 9.25 0.39
C ILE A 338 -15.03 10.38 -0.51
N VAL A 339 -14.58 11.49 0.09
CA VAL A 339 -14.12 12.67 -0.64
C VAL A 339 -12.83 13.22 -0.04
N GLY A 340 -11.96 13.73 -0.90
CA GLY A 340 -10.78 14.47 -0.47
C GLY A 340 -11.13 15.78 0.24
N GLY A 341 -10.24 16.24 1.11
CA GLY A 341 -10.33 17.57 1.68
C GLY A 341 -10.23 18.61 0.57
N ARG A 342 -11.05 19.66 0.61
CA ARG A 342 -10.80 20.85 -0.23
C ARG A 342 -9.48 21.46 0.26
N ASN A 343 -8.63 21.86 -0.70
CA ASN A 343 -7.49 22.73 -0.42
C ASN A 343 -8.01 24.15 -0.54
N ASP A 344 -8.75 24.61 0.47
CA ASP A 344 -9.05 26.02 0.69
C ASP A 344 -7.98 26.69 1.56
#